data_AF-A0A367M1A1-F1
#
_entry.id   AF-A0A367M1A1-F1
#
_cell.length_a   1.000
_cell.length_b   1.000
_cell.length_c   1.000
_cell.angle_alpha   90.00
_cell.angle_beta   90.00
_cell.angle_gamma   90.00
#
_symmetry.space_group_name_H-M   'P 1'
#
loop_
_entity.id
_entity.type
_entity.pdbx_description
1 polymer ?
#
loop_
_entity_poly.entity_id
_entity_poly.type
_entity_poly.pdbx_seq_one_letter_code
_entity_poly.pdbx_strand_id
1 'polypeptide(L)'
;RLAPLVERDRRRIELLHSLLLSMPGTPTLYYGDEIGMGDNIYLGDRDGVRTPMQWSVDRNGGFSRADPAKLVLPPILDPLYGYQTINVEAQARDPHSLLNWMRRLLAVRSQQKAFGRGSLKMLAPSNRRILAYLREYAEGERQDSILCVANLSRAAQAVELDLASHAGKVPVEMIGGMSFPPIGELTYLLTLPPYGFYWFYLADATQMPSWHVAADERLPELPTLVVKQRLGELLQGASRNILEGETLPAYLPKRRWFAGEKGQPRLCYIVPLDEAEPRCALCEVEIDGLRYQLPLGFLDADQRGDSLPQLLALARLRRGRKVGLLTDAASLPLFARKVLAQLRAEAVIA
;
A
#
# COMPACT_ATOMS: atom_id res chain seq x y z
N ARG A 1 14.55 -27.65 21.74
CA ARG A 1 14.87 -26.20 21.59
C ARG A 1 14.32 -25.68 20.27
N LEU A 2 14.12 -24.37 20.08
CA LEU A 2 13.49 -23.88 18.85
C LEU A 2 14.32 -24.18 17.60
N ALA A 3 15.61 -23.86 17.60
CA ALA A 3 16.45 -23.99 16.41
C ALA A 3 16.56 -25.44 15.86
N PRO A 4 16.73 -26.48 16.71
CA PRO A 4 16.64 -27.87 16.26
C PRO A 4 15.26 -28.28 15.70
N LEU A 5 14.17 -27.81 16.32
CA LEU A 5 12.79 -28.14 15.87
C LEU A 5 12.48 -27.65 14.45
N VAL A 6 13.16 -26.59 13.99
CA VAL A 6 13.00 -26.05 12.64
C VAL A 6 14.24 -26.27 11.76
N GLU A 7 15.06 -27.26 12.10
CA GLU A 7 16.21 -27.71 11.30
C GLU A 7 17.21 -26.58 11.03
N ARG A 8 17.36 -25.65 11.98
CA ARG A 8 18.24 -24.45 11.86
C ARG A 8 17.88 -23.52 10.70
N ASP A 9 16.71 -23.66 10.07
CA ASP A 9 16.28 -22.70 9.04
C ASP A 9 15.99 -21.34 9.70
N ARG A 10 16.92 -20.42 9.48
CA ARG A 10 16.86 -19.07 10.03
C ARG A 10 15.52 -18.38 9.73
N ARG A 11 14.97 -18.57 8.53
CA ARG A 11 13.72 -17.91 8.13
C ARG A 11 12.54 -18.42 8.94
N ARG A 12 12.52 -19.73 9.25
CA ARG A 12 11.49 -20.32 10.13
C ARG A 12 11.63 -19.82 11.57
N ILE A 13 12.86 -19.69 12.08
CA ILE A 13 13.11 -19.12 13.41
C ILE A 13 12.58 -17.69 13.47
N GLU A 14 12.89 -16.87 12.46
CA GLU A 14 12.43 -15.48 12.40
C GLU A 14 10.91 -15.38 12.29
N LEU A 15 10.27 -16.19 11.44
CA LEU A 15 8.82 -16.28 11.30
C LEU A 15 8.13 -16.65 12.62
N LEU A 16 8.62 -17.67 13.33
CA LEU A 16 7.99 -18.10 14.57
C LEU A 16 8.14 -17.06 15.68
N HIS A 17 9.29 -16.39 15.75
CA HIS A 17 9.47 -15.27 16.66
C HIS A 17 8.62 -14.06 16.28
N SER A 18 8.46 -13.75 15.00
CA SER A 18 7.57 -12.66 14.59
C SER A 18 6.13 -12.98 15.00
N LEU A 19 5.63 -14.20 14.79
CA LEU A 19 4.32 -14.60 15.27
C LEU A 19 4.20 -14.52 16.80
N LEU A 20 5.19 -15.02 17.56
CA LEU A 20 5.21 -14.92 19.02
C LEU A 20 5.12 -13.47 19.51
N LEU A 21 5.83 -12.56 18.84
CA LEU A 21 5.94 -11.15 19.24
C LEU A 21 4.76 -10.29 18.77
N SER A 22 4.06 -10.69 17.70
CA SER A 22 2.95 -9.93 17.12
C SER A 22 1.55 -10.48 17.44
N MET A 23 1.45 -11.68 18.01
CA MET A 23 0.19 -12.21 18.53
C MET A 23 -0.22 -11.54 19.87
N PRO A 24 -1.51 -11.60 20.26
CA PRO A 24 -1.99 -11.03 21.51
C PRO A 24 -1.35 -11.71 22.73
N GLY A 25 -0.84 -10.90 23.65
CA GLY A 25 -0.30 -11.38 24.92
C GLY A 25 1.11 -10.89 25.23
N THR A 26 1.68 -11.47 26.30
CA THR A 26 3.04 -11.18 26.75
C THR A 26 3.94 -12.33 26.32
N PRO A 27 4.84 -12.11 25.33
CA PRO A 27 5.72 -13.15 24.84
C PRO A 27 6.75 -13.54 25.90
N THR A 28 7.09 -14.82 25.97
CA THR A 28 8.19 -15.33 26.79
C THR A 28 9.23 -15.96 25.87
N LEU A 29 10.48 -15.52 25.97
CA LEU A 29 11.61 -16.09 25.25
C LEU A 29 12.36 -17.06 26.16
N TYR A 30 12.72 -18.23 25.63
CA TYR A 30 13.51 -19.21 26.37
C TYR A 30 15.01 -18.94 26.16
N TYR A 31 15.77 -18.81 27.26
CA TYR A 31 17.16 -18.34 27.25
C TYR A 31 18.01 -19.11 26.25
N GLY A 32 18.68 -18.45 25.32
CA GLY A 32 19.49 -19.11 24.29
C GLY A 32 18.80 -19.31 22.94
N ASP A 33 17.47 -19.25 22.86
CA ASP A 33 16.78 -19.31 21.57
C ASP A 33 17.05 -18.03 20.74
N GLU A 34 17.38 -16.90 21.39
CA GLU A 34 17.80 -15.65 20.76
C GLU A 34 19.16 -15.71 20.05
N ILE A 35 19.99 -16.70 20.38
CA ILE A 35 21.22 -17.02 19.65
C ILE A 35 21.08 -18.31 18.83
N GLY A 36 19.98 -19.04 18.97
CA GLY A 36 19.72 -20.28 18.25
C GLY A 36 20.45 -21.47 18.85
N MET A 37 20.52 -21.55 20.19
CA MET A 37 21.07 -22.72 20.89
C MET A 37 20.40 -24.02 20.46
N GLY A 38 21.21 -25.07 20.37
CA GLY A 38 20.75 -26.43 20.13
C GLY A 38 20.21 -27.09 21.39
N ASP A 39 20.01 -28.40 21.32
CA ASP A 39 19.75 -29.26 22.45
C ASP A 39 20.66 -30.48 22.45
N ASN A 40 20.71 -31.19 23.58
CA ASN A 40 21.38 -32.47 23.72
C ASN A 40 20.39 -33.52 24.23
N ILE A 41 19.73 -34.21 23.30
CA ILE A 41 18.69 -35.22 23.60
C ILE A 41 19.18 -36.42 24.42
N TYR A 42 20.50 -36.59 24.57
CA TYR A 42 21.09 -37.70 25.32
C TYR A 42 21.17 -37.45 26.84
N LEU A 43 20.88 -36.23 27.32
CA LEU A 43 21.00 -35.87 28.75
C LEU A 43 19.85 -36.36 29.64
N GLY A 44 18.83 -37.02 29.09
CA GLY A 44 17.69 -37.56 29.85
C GLY A 44 16.68 -36.48 30.29
N ASP A 45 15.44 -36.92 30.56
CA ASP A 45 14.26 -36.06 30.83
C ASP A 45 14.22 -34.81 29.92
N ARG A 46 14.24 -33.62 30.52
CA ARG A 46 14.17 -32.31 29.87
C ARG A 46 15.50 -31.57 29.97
N ASP A 47 16.54 -32.22 30.44
CA ASP A 47 17.85 -31.58 30.64
C ASP A 47 18.56 -31.31 29.31
N GLY A 48 18.16 -32.01 28.25
CA GLY A 48 18.64 -31.73 26.90
C GLY A 48 18.39 -30.31 26.40
N VAL A 49 17.39 -29.59 26.94
CA VAL A 49 17.14 -28.18 26.58
C VAL A 49 17.67 -27.18 27.63
N ARG A 50 18.22 -27.68 28.74
CA ARG A 50 18.65 -26.89 29.90
C ARG A 50 20.18 -26.76 30.01
N THR A 51 20.89 -27.03 28.91
CA THR A 51 22.34 -26.91 28.86
C THR A 51 22.80 -25.47 29.19
N PRO A 52 24.04 -25.31 29.69
CA PRO A 52 24.62 -24.00 29.98
C PRO A 52 24.51 -23.01 28.81
N MET A 53 24.27 -21.73 29.12
CA MET A 53 24.23 -20.65 28.13
C MET A 53 25.60 -20.47 27.45
N GLN A 54 25.59 -20.22 26.14
CA GLN A 54 26.79 -20.13 25.31
C GLN A 54 27.22 -18.66 25.15
N TRP A 55 28.05 -18.16 26.07
CA TRP A 55 28.48 -16.76 26.13
C TRP A 55 29.64 -16.42 25.18
N SER A 56 30.69 -17.24 25.16
CA SER A 56 31.89 -17.03 24.32
C SER A 56 32.44 -18.36 23.80
N VAL A 57 33.53 -18.29 23.04
CA VAL A 57 34.29 -19.48 22.58
C VAL A 57 35.19 -20.08 23.67
N ASP A 58 35.27 -19.44 24.84
CA ASP A 58 36.16 -19.85 25.92
C ASP A 58 35.71 -21.17 26.57
N ARG A 59 36.49 -21.60 27.57
CA ARG A 59 36.19 -22.75 28.43
C ARG A 59 34.72 -22.73 28.87
N ASN A 60 34.04 -23.88 28.70
CA ASN A 60 32.63 -24.08 29.04
C ASN A 60 31.67 -23.11 28.33
N GLY A 61 32.02 -22.60 27.15
CA GLY A 61 31.24 -21.59 26.44
C GLY A 61 31.17 -20.25 27.20
N GLY A 62 32.15 -19.95 28.04
CA GLY A 62 32.14 -18.77 28.91
C GLY A 62 31.15 -18.82 30.09
N PHE A 63 30.43 -19.94 30.28
CA PHE A 63 29.45 -20.08 31.36
C PHE A 63 30.08 -20.15 32.76
N SER A 64 31.22 -20.84 32.88
CA SER A 64 31.90 -21.02 34.17
C SER A 64 33.38 -21.33 33.97
N ARG A 65 34.21 -20.98 34.95
CA ARG A 65 35.64 -21.32 34.99
C ARG A 65 35.93 -22.66 35.67
N ALA A 66 34.90 -23.33 36.20
CA ALA A 66 35.02 -24.62 36.87
C ALA A 66 35.57 -25.71 35.93
N ASP A 67 36.01 -26.81 36.53
CA ASP A 67 36.30 -28.04 35.81
C ASP A 67 35.06 -28.49 35.00
N PRO A 68 35.16 -28.70 33.67
CA PRO A 68 34.03 -29.12 32.83
C PRO A 68 33.27 -30.32 33.40
N ALA A 69 33.96 -31.28 34.01
CA ALA A 69 33.35 -32.47 34.61
C ALA A 69 32.50 -32.16 35.86
N LYS A 70 32.64 -30.98 36.45
CA LYS A 70 31.88 -30.52 37.64
C LYS A 70 30.68 -29.65 37.28
N LEU A 71 30.42 -29.39 36.00
CA LEU A 71 29.23 -28.66 35.59
C LEU A 71 27.98 -29.49 35.87
N VAL A 72 26.90 -28.81 36.24
CA VAL A 72 25.58 -29.45 36.46
C VAL A 72 25.13 -30.20 35.21
N LEU A 73 25.31 -29.57 34.03
CA LEU A 73 25.10 -30.17 32.72
C LEU A 73 26.24 -29.76 31.78
N PRO A 74 26.63 -30.60 30.81
CA PRO A 74 27.66 -30.25 29.86
C PRO A 74 27.15 -29.17 28.89
N PRO A 75 28.04 -28.27 28.41
CA PRO A 75 27.70 -27.38 27.30
C PRO A 75 27.52 -28.18 26.01
N ILE A 76 26.85 -27.59 25.03
CA ILE A 76 26.69 -28.19 23.72
C ILE A 76 28.02 -28.11 22.96
N LEU A 77 28.45 -29.25 22.41
CA LEU A 77 29.73 -29.43 21.73
C LEU A 77 29.58 -29.92 20.29
N ASP A 78 28.36 -30.11 19.80
CA ASP A 78 28.16 -30.62 18.44
C ASP A 78 28.64 -29.58 17.39
N PRO A 79 29.01 -30.02 16.18
CA PRO A 79 29.54 -29.11 15.15
C PRO A 79 28.54 -28.04 14.67
N LEU A 80 27.23 -28.24 14.84
CA LEU A 80 26.20 -27.34 14.34
C LEU A 80 25.75 -26.32 15.38
N TYR A 81 25.61 -26.73 16.65
CA TYR A 81 25.10 -25.87 17.73
C TYR A 81 26.10 -25.59 18.86
N GLY A 82 27.31 -26.16 18.78
CA GLY A 82 28.34 -25.99 19.79
C GLY A 82 28.73 -24.53 20.02
N TYR A 83 29.16 -24.23 21.25
CA TYR A 83 29.47 -22.85 21.66
C TYR A 83 30.63 -22.21 20.87
N GLN A 84 31.46 -23.01 20.22
CA GLN A 84 32.51 -22.53 19.31
C GLN A 84 31.92 -21.81 18.09
N THR A 85 30.74 -22.22 17.63
CA THR A 85 30.04 -21.63 16.47
C THR A 85 28.92 -20.69 16.90
N ILE A 86 28.17 -21.06 17.94
CA ILE A 86 27.02 -20.28 18.42
C ILE A 86 27.36 -19.72 19.80
N ASN A 87 27.63 -18.42 19.90
CA ASN A 87 27.78 -17.78 21.20
C ASN A 87 27.40 -16.30 21.15
N VAL A 88 27.09 -15.73 22.33
CA VAL A 88 26.69 -14.34 22.48
C VAL A 88 27.76 -13.38 22.00
N GLU A 89 29.03 -13.62 22.33
CA GLU A 89 30.14 -12.74 21.95
C GLU A 89 30.25 -12.57 20.44
N ALA A 90 30.28 -13.68 19.69
CA ALA A 90 30.35 -13.67 18.23
C ALA A 90 29.13 -12.99 17.62
N GLN A 91 27.92 -13.34 18.08
CA GLN A 91 26.69 -12.74 17.56
C GLN A 91 26.51 -11.28 17.94
N ALA A 92 27.03 -10.82 19.07
CA ALA A 92 27.00 -9.42 19.45
C ALA A 92 27.81 -8.55 18.48
N ARG A 93 28.94 -9.07 17.97
CA ARG A 93 29.82 -8.38 17.01
C ARG A 93 29.25 -8.37 15.58
N ASP A 94 28.48 -9.39 15.19
CA ASP A 94 27.86 -9.49 13.87
C ASP A 94 26.50 -8.75 13.81
N PRO A 95 26.36 -7.65 13.04
CA PRO A 95 25.10 -6.91 12.91
C PRO A 95 23.94 -7.75 12.33
N HIS A 96 24.23 -8.81 11.57
CA HIS A 96 23.24 -9.65 10.90
C HIS A 96 22.92 -10.94 11.68
N SER A 97 23.43 -11.07 12.91
CA SER A 97 23.22 -12.22 13.77
C SER A 97 21.76 -12.41 14.23
N LEU A 98 21.44 -13.58 14.82
CA LEU A 98 20.11 -13.83 15.41
C LEU A 98 19.85 -12.92 16.59
N LEU A 99 20.87 -12.76 17.44
CA LEU A 99 20.80 -11.91 18.60
C LEU A 99 20.49 -10.46 18.24
N ASN A 100 21.21 -9.89 17.28
CA ASN A 100 21.01 -8.50 16.89
C ASN A 100 19.70 -8.30 16.11
N TRP A 101 19.29 -9.28 15.31
CA TRP A 101 17.96 -9.29 14.70
C TRP A 101 16.84 -9.32 15.76
N MET A 102 16.95 -10.19 16.77
CA MET A 102 15.98 -10.31 17.86
C MET A 102 15.88 -9.01 18.66
N ARG A 103 17.01 -8.39 18.99
CA ARG A 103 17.07 -7.10 19.68
C ARG A 103 16.35 -6.00 18.89
N ARG A 104 16.59 -5.92 17.57
CA ARG A 104 15.90 -4.96 16.69
C ARG A 104 14.38 -5.21 16.70
N LEU A 105 13.97 -6.47 16.56
CA LEU A 105 12.55 -6.82 16.53
C LEU A 105 11.84 -6.51 17.86
N LEU A 106 12.49 -6.78 18.99
CA LEU A 106 12.00 -6.42 20.32
C LEU A 106 11.92 -4.90 20.52
N ALA A 107 12.89 -4.14 20.00
CA ALA A 107 12.87 -2.69 20.05
C ALA A 107 11.66 -2.13 19.27
N VAL A 108 11.43 -2.60 18.04
CA VAL A 108 10.26 -2.26 17.23
C VAL A 108 8.95 -2.61 17.97
N ARG A 109 8.87 -3.81 18.56
CA ARG A 109 7.70 -4.22 19.35
C ARG A 109 7.46 -3.29 20.53
N SER A 110 8.52 -2.90 21.25
CA SER A 110 8.41 -2.08 22.47
C SER A 110 7.88 -0.67 22.20
N GLN A 111 8.04 -0.16 20.98
CA GLN A 111 7.53 1.14 20.55
C GLN A 111 6.03 1.13 20.28
N GLN A 112 5.40 -0.04 20.14
CA GLN A 112 3.99 -0.17 19.78
C GLN A 112 3.18 -0.92 20.82
N LYS A 113 2.27 -0.21 21.50
CA LYS A 113 1.36 -0.81 22.48
C LYS A 113 0.37 -1.78 21.85
N ALA A 114 0.05 -1.61 20.56
CA ALA A 114 -0.89 -2.46 19.84
C ALA A 114 -0.50 -3.95 19.87
N PHE A 115 0.78 -4.32 19.90
CA PHE A 115 1.18 -5.72 20.02
C PHE A 115 0.81 -6.36 21.37
N GLY A 116 0.94 -5.63 22.47
CA GLY A 116 0.65 -6.16 23.81
C GLY A 116 -0.81 -6.04 24.21
N ARG A 117 -1.46 -4.92 23.86
CA ARG A 117 -2.80 -4.54 24.37
C ARG A 117 -3.85 -4.36 23.28
N GLY A 118 -3.46 -4.36 22.01
CA GLY A 118 -4.39 -4.19 20.90
C GLY A 118 -5.27 -5.42 20.70
N SER A 119 -6.47 -5.18 20.21
CA SER A 119 -7.35 -6.22 19.69
C SER A 119 -6.69 -6.95 18.51
N LEU A 120 -7.18 -8.14 18.17
CA LEU A 120 -6.76 -8.89 17.00
C LEU A 120 -7.95 -9.12 16.09
N LYS A 121 -7.82 -8.67 14.83
CA LYS A 121 -8.79 -8.91 13.77
C LYS A 121 -8.13 -9.75 12.69
N MET A 122 -8.54 -11.01 12.56
CA MET A 122 -8.03 -11.90 11.53
C MET A 122 -8.51 -11.44 10.15
N LEU A 123 -7.60 -11.41 9.18
CA LEU A 123 -7.93 -11.27 7.76
C LEU A 123 -7.99 -12.69 7.18
N ALA A 124 -9.01 -12.95 6.36
CA ALA A 124 -9.24 -14.27 5.76
C ALA A 124 -8.98 -14.24 4.25
N PRO A 125 -7.71 -14.13 3.79
CA PRO A 125 -7.41 -14.18 2.37
C PRO A 125 -7.71 -15.57 1.79
N SER A 126 -7.95 -15.60 0.47
CA SER A 126 -8.15 -16.85 -0.27
C SER A 126 -6.94 -17.80 -0.17
N ASN A 127 -5.72 -17.25 -0.15
CA ASN A 127 -4.49 -18.01 0.01
C ASN A 127 -4.26 -18.44 1.47
N ARG A 128 -4.66 -19.68 1.80
CA ARG A 128 -4.51 -20.30 3.12
C ARG A 128 -3.06 -20.50 3.59
N ARG A 129 -2.06 -20.28 2.72
CA ARG A 129 -0.64 -20.30 3.10
C ARG A 129 -0.20 -19.01 3.77
N ILE A 130 -0.96 -17.93 3.61
CA ILE A 130 -0.70 -16.65 4.25
C ILE A 130 -1.60 -16.49 5.47
N LEU A 131 -0.99 -16.16 6.59
CA LEU A 131 -1.66 -15.70 7.79
C LEU A 131 -1.58 -14.18 7.83
N ALA A 132 -2.72 -13.49 7.85
CA ALA A 132 -2.78 -12.04 7.94
C ALA A 132 -3.76 -11.60 9.03
N TYR A 133 -3.41 -10.59 9.80
CA TYR A 133 -4.24 -10.04 10.85
C TYR A 133 -3.86 -8.60 11.18
N LEU A 134 -4.82 -7.86 11.72
CA LEU A 134 -4.64 -6.51 12.22
C LEU A 134 -4.54 -6.53 13.75
N ARG A 135 -3.64 -5.70 14.28
CA ARG A 135 -3.56 -5.33 15.69
C ARG A 135 -3.97 -3.87 15.85
N GLU A 136 -5.12 -3.65 16.49
CA GLU A 136 -5.69 -2.32 16.64
C GLU A 136 -5.76 -1.93 18.11
N TYR A 137 -5.26 -0.75 18.44
CA TYR A 137 -5.27 -0.21 19.80
C TYR A 137 -5.60 1.28 19.76
N ALA A 138 -6.54 1.69 20.61
CA ALA A 138 -6.92 3.08 20.77
C ALA A 138 -6.67 3.53 22.21
N GLU A 139 -6.05 4.70 22.36
CA GLU A 139 -5.82 5.35 23.65
C GLU A 139 -6.05 6.85 23.50
N GLY A 140 -7.18 7.33 24.03
CA GLY A 140 -7.63 8.71 23.79
C GLY A 140 -7.91 8.95 22.30
N GLU A 141 -7.29 9.98 21.74
CA GLU A 141 -7.41 10.33 20.31
C GLU A 141 -6.46 9.54 19.40
N ARG A 142 -5.50 8.78 19.97
CA ARG A 142 -4.53 8.02 19.19
C ARG A 142 -5.06 6.64 18.86
N GLN A 143 -5.12 6.33 17.57
CA GLN A 143 -5.49 5.01 17.06
C GLN A 143 -4.31 4.40 16.29
N ASP A 144 -3.66 3.41 16.90
CA ASP A 144 -2.60 2.64 16.27
C ASP A 144 -3.20 1.40 15.59
N SER A 145 -2.84 1.17 14.32
CA SER A 145 -3.25 -0.02 13.57
C SER A 145 -2.03 -0.65 12.90
N ILE A 146 -1.77 -1.92 13.19
CA ILE A 146 -0.65 -2.67 12.65
C ILE A 146 -1.17 -3.84 11.84
N LEU A 147 -0.77 -3.94 10.58
CA LEU A 147 -1.03 -5.09 9.71
C LEU A 147 0.15 -6.06 9.79
N CYS A 148 -0.12 -7.28 10.25
CA CYS A 148 0.83 -8.38 10.27
C CYS A 148 0.48 -9.37 9.16
N VAL A 149 1.45 -9.70 8.30
CA VAL A 149 1.29 -10.67 7.20
C VAL A 149 2.44 -11.65 7.26
N ALA A 150 2.15 -12.95 7.26
CA ALA A 150 3.13 -14.01 7.45
C ALA A 150 2.90 -15.13 6.43
N ASN A 151 3.95 -15.49 5.70
CA ASN A 151 3.95 -16.62 4.79
C ASN A 151 4.37 -17.89 5.53
N LEU A 152 3.45 -18.85 5.67
CA LEU A 152 3.73 -20.14 6.32
C LEU A 152 4.28 -21.18 5.32
N SER A 153 4.40 -20.84 4.04
CA SER A 153 4.92 -21.69 2.98
C SER A 153 6.43 -21.58 2.82
N ARG A 154 7.03 -22.69 2.37
CA ARG A 154 8.42 -22.75 1.90
C ARG A 154 8.65 -22.15 0.52
N ALA A 155 7.58 -21.71 -0.16
CA ALA A 155 7.63 -21.10 -1.48
C ALA A 155 7.19 -19.63 -1.39
N ALA A 156 7.60 -18.81 -2.36
CA ALA A 156 7.07 -17.46 -2.50
C ALA A 156 5.55 -17.52 -2.73
N GLN A 157 4.81 -16.59 -2.14
CA GLN A 157 3.34 -16.54 -2.21
C GLN A 157 2.88 -15.12 -2.48
N ALA A 158 1.82 -14.99 -3.26
CA ALA A 158 1.07 -13.76 -3.42
C ALA A 158 -0.24 -13.84 -2.61
N VAL A 159 -0.72 -12.70 -2.16
CA VAL A 159 -1.99 -12.56 -1.43
C VAL A 159 -2.66 -11.25 -1.77
N GLU A 160 -3.97 -11.30 -1.95
CA GLU A 160 -4.83 -10.13 -2.02
C GLU A 160 -5.53 -9.98 -0.66
N LEU A 161 -5.39 -8.81 -0.04
CA LEU A 161 -5.97 -8.49 1.26
C LEU A 161 -7.09 -7.47 1.09
N ASP A 162 -8.26 -7.75 1.66
CA ASP A 162 -9.31 -6.75 1.80
C ASP A 162 -8.95 -5.81 2.97
N LEU A 163 -8.57 -4.59 2.62
CA LEU A 163 -8.20 -3.52 3.53
C LEU A 163 -9.05 -2.27 3.31
N ALA A 164 -10.23 -2.39 2.67
CA ALA A 164 -11.05 -1.23 2.30
C ALA A 164 -11.43 -0.34 3.50
N SER A 165 -11.54 -0.92 4.72
CA SER A 165 -11.77 -0.16 5.97
C SER A 165 -10.63 0.78 6.36
N HIS A 166 -9.46 0.64 5.73
CA HIS A 166 -8.27 1.44 5.97
C HIS A 166 -7.84 2.20 4.71
N ALA A 167 -8.76 2.42 3.76
CA ALA A 167 -8.51 3.20 2.56
C ALA A 167 -7.96 4.61 2.90
N GLY A 168 -6.98 5.07 2.13
CA GLY A 168 -6.25 6.31 2.36
C GLY A 168 -5.07 6.21 3.34
N LYS A 169 -4.94 5.10 4.08
CA LYS A 169 -3.76 4.85 4.93
C LYS A 169 -2.57 4.34 4.12
N VAL A 170 -1.37 4.63 4.61
CA VAL A 170 -0.10 4.22 4.01
C VAL A 170 0.53 3.14 4.90
N PRO A 171 0.70 1.90 4.39
CA PRO A 171 1.43 0.87 5.13
C PRO A 171 2.92 1.22 5.19
N VAL A 172 3.48 1.34 6.40
CA VAL A 172 4.91 1.59 6.63
C VAL A 172 5.53 0.36 7.28
N GLU A 173 6.45 -0.29 6.58
CA GLU A 173 7.16 -1.47 7.07
C GLU A 173 8.01 -1.09 8.29
N MET A 174 7.81 -1.82 9.38
CA MET A 174 8.25 -1.36 10.71
C MET A 174 9.72 -1.65 11.02
N ILE A 175 10.38 -2.58 10.32
CA ILE A 175 11.78 -2.95 10.57
C ILE A 175 12.72 -2.00 9.82
N GLY A 176 12.41 -1.72 8.55
CA GLY A 176 13.18 -0.89 7.63
C GLY A 176 12.63 0.53 7.44
N GLY A 177 11.42 0.82 7.94
CA GLY A 177 10.80 2.15 7.82
C GLY A 177 10.33 2.50 6.41
N MET A 178 10.27 1.51 5.51
CA MET A 178 9.92 1.74 4.11
C MET A 178 8.40 1.73 3.96
N SER A 179 7.87 2.79 3.38
CA SER A 179 6.46 2.87 3.07
C SER A 179 6.08 2.06 1.83
N PHE A 180 4.82 1.70 1.72
CA PHE A 180 4.27 0.98 0.59
C PHE A 180 3.18 1.85 -0.08
N PRO A 181 2.70 1.49 -1.28
CA PRO A 181 1.58 2.21 -1.90
C PRO A 181 0.37 2.33 -0.95
N PRO A 182 -0.37 3.46 -0.98
CA PRO A 182 -1.53 3.67 -0.12
C PRO A 182 -2.61 2.63 -0.39
N ILE A 183 -3.38 2.33 0.64
CA ILE A 183 -4.51 1.42 0.57
C ILE A 183 -5.65 2.13 -0.18
N GLY A 184 -6.15 1.53 -1.26
CA GLY A 184 -7.32 1.98 -2.00
C GLY A 184 -8.59 1.23 -1.61
N GLU A 185 -9.63 1.36 -2.44
CA GLU A 185 -10.89 0.60 -2.27
C GLU A 185 -10.81 -0.85 -2.80
N LEU A 186 -9.81 -1.14 -3.64
CA LEU A 186 -9.56 -2.48 -4.17
C LEU A 186 -8.72 -3.32 -3.21
N THR A 187 -8.69 -4.63 -3.46
CA THR A 187 -7.83 -5.56 -2.71
C THR A 187 -6.36 -5.19 -2.84
N TYR A 188 -5.65 -5.25 -1.72
CA TYR A 188 -4.24 -4.88 -1.62
C TYR A 188 -3.35 -6.10 -1.90
N LEU A 189 -2.63 -6.08 -3.02
CA LEU A 189 -1.74 -7.17 -3.43
C LEU A 189 -0.39 -7.09 -2.70
N LEU A 190 0.01 -8.19 -2.05
CA LEU A 190 1.34 -8.37 -1.46
C LEU A 190 1.98 -9.66 -1.97
N THR A 191 3.30 -9.63 -2.08
CA THR A 191 4.12 -10.82 -2.35
C THR A 191 5.12 -11.03 -1.22
N LEU A 192 5.29 -12.27 -0.78
CA LEU A 192 6.15 -12.62 0.34
C LEU A 192 7.11 -13.76 -0.07
N PRO A 193 8.40 -13.67 0.32
CA PRO A 193 9.34 -14.78 0.13
C PRO A 193 8.98 -15.97 1.04
N PRO A 194 9.59 -17.15 0.82
CA PRO A 194 9.48 -18.30 1.71
C PRO A 194 9.69 -17.95 3.18
N TYR A 195 8.72 -18.29 4.03
CA TYR A 195 8.73 -17.97 5.47
C TYR A 195 8.90 -16.47 5.80
N GLY A 196 8.70 -15.58 4.84
CA GLY A 196 8.77 -14.14 5.05
C GLY A 196 7.57 -13.62 5.83
N PHE A 197 7.76 -12.50 6.51
CA PHE A 197 6.67 -11.77 7.16
C PHE A 197 6.88 -10.26 7.00
N TYR A 198 5.79 -9.51 7.15
CA TYR A 198 5.79 -8.07 7.23
C TYR A 198 4.98 -7.61 8.43
N TRP A 199 5.49 -6.58 9.11
CA TRP A 199 4.73 -5.75 10.03
C TRP A 199 4.62 -4.36 9.44
N PHE A 200 3.41 -3.91 9.16
CA PHE A 200 3.14 -2.57 8.65
C PHE A 200 2.42 -1.76 9.71
N TYR A 201 2.93 -0.58 10.04
CA TYR A 201 2.15 0.44 10.71
C TYR A 201 1.29 1.17 9.67
N LEU A 202 -0.02 1.21 9.87
CA LEU A 202 -0.93 1.90 8.95
C LEU A 202 -1.00 3.38 9.34
N ALA A 203 -0.11 4.18 8.76
CA ALA A 203 -0.03 5.61 9.00
C ALA A 203 -1.08 6.38 8.20
N ASP A 204 -1.45 7.55 8.69
CA ASP A 204 -2.28 8.49 7.93
C ASP A 204 -1.45 9.13 6.80
N ALA A 205 -2.13 9.62 5.76
CA ALA A 205 -1.53 10.22 4.56
C ALA A 205 -0.53 11.35 4.83
N THR A 206 -0.55 11.97 6.00
CA THR A 206 0.41 13.01 6.41
C THR A 206 1.82 12.47 6.65
N GLN A 207 2.00 11.16 6.81
CA GLN A 207 3.30 10.48 6.92
C GLN A 207 3.68 9.72 5.63
N MET A 208 3.25 10.22 4.47
CA MET A 208 3.64 9.67 3.17
C MET A 208 5.17 9.69 2.98
N PRO A 209 5.76 8.60 2.44
CA PRO A 209 7.18 8.59 2.09
C PRO A 209 7.48 9.63 1.02
N SER A 210 8.63 10.28 1.12
CA SER A 210 9.09 11.29 0.17
C SER A 210 9.25 10.80 -1.27
N TRP A 211 9.36 9.49 -1.50
CA TRP A 211 9.47 8.87 -2.82
C TRP A 211 8.15 8.35 -3.37
N HIS A 212 7.06 8.29 -2.58
CA HIS A 212 5.74 7.99 -3.13
C HIS A 212 5.25 9.23 -3.87
N VAL A 213 5.63 9.29 -5.13
CA VAL A 213 4.85 9.98 -6.13
C VAL A 213 3.55 9.18 -6.18
N ALA A 214 2.46 9.75 -5.65
CA ALA A 214 1.11 9.28 -5.99
C ALA A 214 1.17 9.00 -7.47
N ALA A 215 0.92 7.75 -7.88
CA ALA A 215 1.06 7.39 -9.28
C ALA A 215 0.34 8.49 -10.04
N ASP A 216 1.10 9.31 -10.77
CA ASP A 216 0.52 10.15 -11.79
C ASP A 216 -0.13 9.05 -12.64
N GLU A 217 -1.44 8.85 -12.44
CA GLU A 217 -2.28 8.20 -13.43
C GLU A 217 -1.90 8.98 -14.65
N ARG A 218 -0.99 8.43 -15.47
CA ARG A 218 -0.47 9.13 -16.63
C ARG A 218 -1.73 9.51 -17.36
N LEU A 219 -2.10 10.79 -17.28
CA LEU A 219 -3.28 11.31 -17.92
C LEU A 219 -3.09 10.83 -19.36
N PRO A 220 -3.97 9.94 -19.86
CA PRO A 220 -3.76 9.32 -21.16
C PRO A 220 -3.43 10.44 -22.12
N GLU A 221 -2.33 10.37 -22.87
CA GLU A 221 -1.75 11.51 -23.61
C GLU A 221 -2.85 12.36 -24.23
N LEU A 222 -3.26 13.42 -23.51
CA LEU A 222 -4.47 14.12 -23.88
C LEU A 222 -4.13 14.97 -25.10
N PRO A 223 -4.85 14.82 -26.22
CA PRO A 223 -4.62 15.65 -27.39
C PRO A 223 -4.81 17.12 -27.01
N THR A 224 -4.01 18.01 -27.60
CA THR A 224 -4.11 19.45 -27.32
C THR A 224 -4.99 20.13 -28.34
N LEU A 225 -6.14 20.61 -27.90
CA LEU A 225 -7.07 21.41 -28.68
C LEU A 225 -6.77 22.89 -28.46
N VAL A 226 -6.90 23.68 -29.52
CA VAL A 226 -6.64 25.12 -29.47
C VAL A 226 -7.94 25.87 -29.76
N VAL A 227 -8.27 26.81 -28.87
CA VAL A 227 -9.37 27.77 -29.06
C VAL A 227 -8.84 29.18 -28.79
N LYS A 228 -9.37 30.17 -29.50
CA LYS A 228 -8.99 31.58 -29.30
C LYS A 228 -9.77 32.18 -28.14
N GLN A 229 -11.10 32.07 -28.18
CA GLN A 229 -11.97 32.76 -27.24
C GLN A 229 -13.09 31.90 -26.68
N ARG A 230 -13.71 31.01 -27.46
CA ARG A 230 -14.90 30.25 -27.02
C ARG A 230 -14.82 28.76 -27.34
N LEU A 231 -15.50 27.95 -26.53
CA LEU A 231 -15.59 26.49 -26.74
C LEU A 231 -16.30 26.14 -28.05
N GLY A 232 -17.18 27.00 -28.59
CA GLY A 232 -17.82 26.78 -29.89
C GLY A 232 -16.83 26.68 -31.07
N GLU A 233 -15.59 27.17 -30.93
CA GLU A 233 -14.54 27.00 -31.94
C GLU A 233 -14.09 25.54 -32.10
N LEU A 234 -14.41 24.67 -31.14
CA LEU A 234 -14.13 23.24 -31.22
C LEU A 234 -14.90 22.54 -32.35
N LEU A 235 -15.95 23.17 -32.90
CA LEU A 235 -16.65 22.70 -34.10
C LEU A 235 -15.90 22.97 -35.41
N GLN A 236 -14.73 23.61 -35.37
CA GLN A 236 -14.02 24.09 -36.56
C GLN A 236 -12.69 23.37 -36.78
N GLY A 237 -12.37 23.11 -38.05
CA GLY A 237 -11.05 22.72 -38.52
C GLY A 237 -10.43 21.53 -37.81
N ALA A 238 -9.16 21.68 -37.41
CA ALA A 238 -8.37 20.61 -36.80
C ALA A 238 -8.91 20.16 -35.42
N SER A 239 -9.47 21.07 -34.62
CA SER A 239 -10.00 20.73 -33.29
C SER A 239 -11.19 19.78 -33.38
N ARG A 240 -12.07 19.95 -34.37
CA ARG A 240 -13.19 19.04 -34.63
C ARG A 240 -12.70 17.64 -35.01
N ASN A 241 -11.75 17.55 -35.94
CA ASN A 241 -11.22 16.28 -36.42
C ASN A 241 -10.57 15.47 -35.28
N ILE A 242 -9.84 16.14 -34.39
CA ILE A 242 -9.22 15.51 -33.21
C ILE A 242 -10.30 15.08 -32.20
N LEU A 243 -11.34 15.88 -32.00
CA LEU A 243 -12.43 15.54 -31.10
C LEU A 243 -13.23 14.33 -31.58
N GLU A 244 -13.69 14.34 -32.83
CA GLU A 244 -14.49 13.27 -33.43
C GLU A 244 -13.65 12.00 -33.72
N GLY A 245 -12.37 12.16 -34.08
CA GLY A 245 -11.51 11.05 -34.50
C GLY A 245 -10.74 10.36 -33.37
N GLU A 246 -10.32 11.10 -32.34
CA GLU A 246 -9.42 10.56 -31.30
C GLU A 246 -10.03 10.70 -29.91
N THR A 247 -10.52 11.88 -29.57
CA THR A 247 -10.90 12.22 -28.18
C THR A 247 -12.19 11.54 -27.74
N LEU A 248 -13.28 11.75 -28.47
CA LEU A 248 -14.61 11.21 -28.14
C LEU A 248 -14.65 9.68 -28.24
N PRO A 249 -14.06 9.02 -29.26
CA PRO A 249 -13.99 7.56 -29.31
C PRO A 249 -13.26 6.94 -28.11
N ALA A 250 -12.23 7.61 -27.59
CA ALA A 250 -11.49 7.15 -26.41
C ALA A 250 -12.22 7.45 -25.08
N TYR A 251 -13.05 8.50 -25.07
CA TYR A 251 -13.71 9.00 -23.86
C TYR A 251 -15.05 8.35 -23.56
N LEU A 252 -15.93 8.23 -24.58
CA LEU A 252 -17.33 7.83 -24.42
C LEU A 252 -17.51 6.40 -23.89
N PRO A 253 -16.76 5.38 -24.36
CA PRO A 253 -16.88 4.00 -23.85
C PRO A 253 -16.54 3.85 -22.36
N LYS A 254 -15.88 4.83 -21.75
CA LYS A 254 -15.51 4.83 -20.33
C LYS A 254 -16.62 5.40 -19.43
N ARG A 255 -17.72 5.91 -20.00
CA ARG A 255 -18.79 6.57 -19.25
C ARG A 255 -19.93 5.61 -18.96
N ARG A 256 -20.37 5.57 -17.69
CA ARG A 256 -21.48 4.70 -17.25
C ARG A 256 -22.80 4.98 -17.98
N TRP A 257 -23.02 6.21 -18.43
CA TRP A 257 -24.23 6.63 -19.14
C TRP A 257 -24.17 6.35 -20.66
N PHE A 258 -23.02 5.98 -21.20
CA PHE A 258 -22.87 5.69 -22.62
C PHE A 258 -23.32 4.24 -22.90
N ALA A 259 -24.39 4.09 -23.69
CA ALA A 259 -25.00 2.81 -24.02
C ALA A 259 -24.81 2.40 -25.49
N GLY A 260 -24.11 3.22 -26.29
CA GLY A 260 -23.91 2.99 -27.72
C GLY A 260 -22.82 1.96 -28.02
N GLU A 261 -22.86 1.39 -29.22
CA GLU A 261 -21.76 0.56 -29.75
C GLU A 261 -20.57 1.44 -30.20
N LYS A 262 -19.48 0.80 -30.64
CA LYS A 262 -18.29 1.50 -31.15
C LYS A 262 -18.55 2.10 -32.54
N GLY A 263 -19.29 3.21 -32.59
CA GLY A 263 -19.49 4.03 -33.78
C GLY A 263 -18.57 5.26 -33.81
N GLN A 264 -18.57 5.98 -34.93
CA GLN A 264 -17.80 7.22 -35.08
C GLN A 264 -18.63 8.42 -34.55
N PRO A 265 -18.18 9.09 -33.47
CA PRO A 265 -18.91 10.21 -32.89
C PRO A 265 -18.85 11.44 -33.80
N ARG A 266 -19.99 12.11 -33.93
CA ARG A 266 -20.12 13.39 -34.62
C ARG A 266 -20.64 14.46 -33.68
N LEU A 267 -19.98 15.60 -33.64
CA LEU A 267 -20.43 16.78 -32.91
C LEU A 267 -21.59 17.45 -33.66
N CYS A 268 -22.73 17.54 -33.00
CA CYS A 268 -23.94 18.19 -33.53
C CYS A 268 -23.87 19.71 -33.32
N TYR A 269 -23.69 20.14 -32.07
CA TYR A 269 -23.57 21.54 -31.70
C TYR A 269 -22.70 21.73 -30.45
N ILE A 270 -22.19 22.94 -30.27
CA ILE A 270 -21.53 23.41 -29.05
C ILE A 270 -21.98 24.85 -28.82
N VAL A 271 -22.79 25.06 -27.77
CA VAL A 271 -23.39 26.36 -27.46
C VAL A 271 -22.95 26.79 -26.06
N PRO A 272 -22.33 27.98 -25.90
CA PRO A 272 -21.90 28.46 -24.59
C PRO A 272 -23.10 28.69 -23.66
N LEU A 273 -22.97 28.32 -22.38
CA LEU A 273 -24.02 28.62 -21.39
C LEU A 273 -24.08 30.11 -21.02
N ASP A 274 -22.97 30.82 -21.21
CA ASP A 274 -22.85 32.23 -20.88
C ASP A 274 -21.85 32.87 -21.85
N GLU A 275 -22.32 33.90 -22.57
CA GLU A 275 -21.51 34.69 -23.50
C GLU A 275 -20.44 35.53 -22.77
N ALA A 276 -20.73 35.99 -21.54
CA ALA A 276 -19.82 36.81 -20.76
C ALA A 276 -18.68 35.98 -20.14
N GLU A 277 -18.96 34.72 -19.77
CA GLU A 277 -17.96 33.79 -19.24
C GLU A 277 -18.06 32.42 -19.92
N PRO A 278 -17.51 32.25 -21.15
CA PRO A 278 -17.68 31.05 -21.96
C PRO A 278 -16.75 29.91 -21.52
N ARG A 279 -16.78 29.59 -20.21
CA ARG A 279 -16.06 28.46 -19.59
C ARG A 279 -16.83 27.15 -19.70
N CYS A 280 -18.15 27.21 -19.89
CA CYS A 280 -19.01 26.04 -20.00
C CYS A 280 -19.87 26.15 -21.26
N ALA A 281 -20.10 25.02 -21.93
CA ALA A 281 -20.94 24.92 -23.12
C ALA A 281 -21.79 23.65 -23.06
N LEU A 282 -22.99 23.69 -23.61
CA LEU A 282 -23.77 22.51 -23.94
C LEU A 282 -23.25 21.96 -25.26
N CYS A 283 -23.07 20.65 -25.32
CA CYS A 283 -22.66 19.96 -26.53
C CYS A 283 -23.47 18.68 -26.67
N GLU A 284 -23.82 18.36 -27.90
CA GLU A 284 -24.49 17.12 -28.28
C GLU A 284 -23.62 16.33 -29.25
N VAL A 285 -23.49 15.05 -28.97
CA VAL A 285 -22.73 14.08 -29.77
C VAL A 285 -23.67 13.03 -30.30
N GLU A 286 -23.63 12.77 -31.60
CA GLU A 286 -24.38 11.71 -32.26
C GLU A 286 -23.47 10.52 -32.59
N ILE A 287 -23.91 9.32 -32.24
CA ILE A 287 -23.28 8.04 -32.60
C ILE A 287 -24.38 7.08 -33.03
N ASP A 288 -24.30 6.56 -34.25
CA ASP A 288 -25.21 5.54 -34.79
C ASP A 288 -26.71 5.88 -34.59
N GLY A 289 -27.07 7.16 -34.75
CA GLY A 289 -28.43 7.67 -34.61
C GLY A 289 -28.87 7.95 -33.16
N LEU A 290 -28.05 7.63 -32.15
CA LEU A 290 -28.27 8.00 -30.75
C LEU A 290 -27.58 9.32 -30.44
N ARG A 291 -28.26 10.20 -29.70
CA ARG A 291 -27.75 11.51 -29.29
C ARG A 291 -27.47 11.54 -27.79
N TYR A 292 -26.29 12.06 -27.45
CA TYR A 292 -25.81 12.16 -26.08
C TYR A 292 -25.51 13.62 -25.75
N GLN A 293 -26.09 14.10 -24.64
CA GLN A 293 -25.75 15.40 -24.08
C GLN A 293 -24.42 15.28 -23.32
N LEU A 294 -23.39 16.00 -23.74
CA LEU A 294 -22.08 16.05 -23.11
C LEU A 294 -21.69 17.51 -22.84
N PRO A 295 -22.03 18.08 -21.68
CA PRO A 295 -21.60 19.42 -21.32
C PRO A 295 -20.07 19.53 -21.32
N LEU A 296 -19.53 20.57 -21.96
CA LEU A 296 -18.09 20.81 -22.06
C LEU A 296 -17.66 21.96 -21.16
N GLY A 297 -16.60 21.75 -20.39
CA GLY A 297 -16.07 22.73 -19.43
C GLY A 297 -14.58 22.95 -19.59
N PHE A 298 -14.14 24.19 -19.35
CA PHE A 298 -12.73 24.54 -19.28
C PHE A 298 -12.26 24.71 -17.83
N LEU A 299 -11.32 23.85 -17.43
CA LEU A 299 -10.65 23.89 -16.13
C LEU A 299 -9.26 24.52 -16.28
N ASP A 300 -8.99 25.64 -15.60
CA ASP A 300 -7.68 26.30 -15.60
C ASP A 300 -6.62 25.41 -14.92
N ALA A 301 -5.37 25.44 -15.40
CA ALA A 301 -4.28 24.64 -14.82
C ALA A 301 -3.95 24.99 -13.35
N ASP A 302 -4.31 26.18 -12.88
CA ASP A 302 -4.05 26.62 -11.50
C ASP A 302 -5.11 26.12 -10.51
N GLN A 303 -6.22 25.53 -11.00
CA GLN A 303 -7.34 25.04 -10.18
C GLN A 303 -7.25 23.53 -9.91
N ARG A 304 -6.04 22.96 -9.84
CA ARG A 304 -5.75 21.52 -9.68
C ARG A 304 -6.13 20.89 -8.33
N GLY A 305 -7.06 21.49 -7.57
CA GLY A 305 -7.50 20.98 -6.27
C GLY A 305 -8.56 19.88 -6.34
N ASP A 306 -9.40 19.85 -7.38
CA ASP A 306 -10.50 18.88 -7.49
C ASP A 306 -10.10 17.67 -8.33
N SER A 307 -10.25 16.47 -7.76
CA SER A 307 -9.88 15.19 -8.41
C SER A 307 -10.84 14.80 -9.54
N LEU A 308 -12.16 15.03 -9.37
CA LEU A 308 -13.16 14.56 -10.33
C LEU A 308 -13.11 15.24 -11.71
N PRO A 309 -13.01 16.58 -11.84
CA PRO A 309 -12.90 17.22 -13.16
C PRO A 309 -11.62 16.84 -13.91
N GLN A 310 -10.56 16.47 -13.19
CA GLN A 310 -9.32 15.97 -13.80
C GLN A 310 -9.48 14.53 -14.30
N LEU A 311 -10.13 13.65 -13.52
CA LEU A 311 -10.44 12.27 -13.91
C LEU A 311 -11.40 12.18 -15.11
N LEU A 312 -12.24 13.21 -15.31
CA LEU A 312 -13.19 13.31 -16.42
C LEU A 312 -12.64 14.12 -17.62
N ALA A 313 -11.34 14.43 -17.65
CA ALA A 313 -10.75 15.20 -18.73
C ALA A 313 -10.83 14.47 -20.08
N LEU A 314 -11.26 15.21 -21.10
CA LEU A 314 -11.35 14.79 -22.49
C LEU A 314 -10.06 15.10 -23.25
N ALA A 315 -9.53 16.32 -23.08
CA ALA A 315 -8.38 16.84 -23.83
C ALA A 315 -7.67 17.96 -23.08
N ARG A 316 -6.45 18.31 -23.49
CA ARG A 316 -5.83 19.58 -23.08
C ARG A 316 -6.41 20.70 -23.92
N LEU A 317 -6.79 21.81 -23.30
CA LEU A 317 -7.31 22.98 -24.01
C LEU A 317 -6.37 24.17 -23.84
N ARG A 318 -5.91 24.72 -24.95
CA ARG A 318 -5.15 25.97 -24.98
C ARG A 318 -6.05 27.12 -25.42
N ARG A 319 -6.26 28.08 -24.52
CA ARG A 319 -7.01 29.32 -24.75
C ARG A 319 -6.06 30.53 -24.68
N GLY A 320 -5.53 30.93 -25.83
CA GLY A 320 -4.50 31.97 -25.91
C GLY A 320 -3.23 31.62 -25.11
N ARG A 321 -2.96 32.39 -24.04
CA ARG A 321 -1.84 32.14 -23.12
C ARG A 321 -2.17 31.15 -21.98
N LYS A 322 -3.45 30.85 -21.78
CA LYS A 322 -3.90 29.92 -20.73
C LYS A 322 -3.94 28.51 -21.27
N VAL A 323 -3.46 27.56 -20.48
CA VAL A 323 -3.54 26.13 -20.76
C VAL A 323 -4.31 25.49 -19.61
N GLY A 324 -5.21 24.58 -19.95
CA GLY A 324 -6.06 23.89 -19.01
C GLY A 324 -6.57 22.57 -19.59
N LEU A 325 -7.64 22.05 -19.00
CA LEU A 325 -8.30 20.82 -19.44
C LEU A 325 -9.68 21.13 -20.01
N LEU A 326 -10.04 20.43 -21.08
CA LEU A 326 -11.43 20.25 -21.51
C LEU A 326 -11.98 19.05 -20.75
N THR A 327 -13.03 19.23 -19.96
CA THR A 327 -13.64 18.19 -19.10
C THR A 327 -15.17 18.19 -19.24
N ASP A 328 -15.83 17.20 -18.65
CA ASP A 328 -17.29 17.19 -18.51
C ASP A 328 -17.72 18.30 -17.54
N ALA A 329 -18.44 19.29 -18.06
CA ALA A 329 -18.88 20.43 -17.27
C ALA A 329 -19.86 20.04 -16.16
N ALA A 330 -20.53 18.88 -16.22
CA ALA A 330 -21.37 18.41 -15.13
C ALA A 330 -20.59 18.23 -13.81
N SER A 331 -19.27 18.04 -13.89
CA SER A 331 -18.38 17.95 -12.72
C SER A 331 -17.93 19.30 -12.16
N LEU A 332 -18.19 20.41 -12.87
CA LEU A 332 -17.76 21.74 -12.45
C LEU A 332 -18.86 22.43 -11.63
N PRO A 333 -18.58 22.93 -10.42
CA PRO A 333 -19.55 23.68 -9.62
C PRO A 333 -20.13 24.91 -10.34
N LEU A 334 -19.34 25.54 -11.22
CA LEU A 334 -19.76 26.68 -12.03
C LEU A 334 -20.91 26.31 -12.98
N PHE A 335 -20.88 25.11 -13.57
CA PHE A 335 -21.88 24.69 -14.55
C PHE A 335 -23.27 24.59 -13.92
N ALA A 336 -23.40 23.88 -12.80
CA ALA A 336 -24.67 23.75 -12.09
C ALA A 336 -25.26 25.11 -11.69
N ARG A 337 -24.42 26.03 -11.20
CA ARG A 337 -24.83 27.40 -10.86
C ARG A 337 -25.33 28.18 -12.07
N LYS A 338 -24.65 28.05 -13.22
CA LYS A 338 -25.05 28.72 -14.47
C LYS A 338 -26.33 28.14 -15.05
N VAL A 339 -26.51 26.81 -15.04
CA VAL A 339 -27.76 26.16 -15.45
C VAL A 339 -28.94 26.69 -14.62
N LEU A 340 -28.81 26.69 -13.29
CA LEU A 340 -29.86 27.22 -12.41
C LEU A 340 -30.15 28.70 -12.65
N ALA A 341 -29.12 29.51 -12.91
CA ALA A 341 -29.29 30.92 -13.22
C ALA A 341 -30.04 31.14 -14.55
N GLN A 342 -29.70 30.37 -15.59
CA GLN A 342 -30.36 30.46 -16.90
C GLN A 342 -31.81 29.96 -16.86
N LEU A 343 -32.09 28.88 -16.10
CA LEU A 343 -33.46 28.42 -15.85
C LEU A 343 -34.29 29.47 -15.11
N ARG A 344 -33.72 30.12 -14.10
CA ARG A 344 -34.38 31.22 -13.39
C ARG A 344 -34.69 32.41 -14.29
N ALA A 345 -33.84 32.67 -15.28
CA ALA A 345 -34.01 33.76 -16.24
C ALA A 345 -34.89 33.40 -17.44
N GLU A 346 -35.42 32.17 -17.50
CA GLU A 346 -36.15 31.62 -18.66
C GLU A 346 -35.39 31.80 -19.98
N ALA A 347 -34.06 31.76 -19.91
CA ALA A 347 -33.21 32.06 -21.05
C ALA A 347 -33.24 30.93 -22.08
N VAL A 348 -33.45 31.29 -23.34
CA VAL A 348 -33.32 30.39 -24.49
C VAL A 348 -31.91 30.56 -25.04
N ILE A 349 -31.12 29.49 -24.95
CA ILE A 349 -29.75 29.44 -25.47
C ILE A 349 -29.81 28.76 -26.83
N ALA A 350 -29.44 29.46 -27.91
CA ALA A 350 -29.55 29.02 -29.30
C ALA A 350 -28.21 28.55 -29.87
#